data_AF-A0AAI9R760-F1
#
_entry.id   AF-A0AAI9R760-F1
#
_cell.length_a   1.000
_cell.length_b   1.000
_cell.length_c   1.000
_cell.angle_alpha   90.00
_cell.angle_beta   90.00
_cell.angle_gamma   90.00
#
_symmetry.space_group_name_H-M   'P 1'
#
loop_
_entity.id
_entity.type
_entity.pdbx_description
1 polymer ?
#
loop_
_entity_poly.entity_id
_entity_poly.type
_entity_poly.pdbx_seq_one_letter_code
_entity_poly.pdbx_strand_id
1 'polypeptide(L)'
;MSMEVHGIRVIFPDGTEKCLTEEGYVLEKHLFERWIADEAVAAGASMYLNHKISSMERVEEGGRFSGWLCDGKGDNFPIQAKIVIDASGVAAVCSKLVKLDHDKPLNEMGKVVAGMQYEMLEVPTDGYLDFYIWPEYAEKGYLWMIPKCDGRA
;
A
#
# COMPACT_ATOMS: atom_id res chain seq x y z
N MET A 1 -18.64 7.61 0.29
CA MET A 1 -18.79 7.37 -1.17
C MET A 1 -17.49 7.80 -1.84
N SER A 2 -17.15 7.24 -3.00
CA SER A 2 -16.01 7.74 -3.79
C SER A 2 -16.38 9.05 -4.49
N MET A 3 -15.40 9.90 -4.74
CA MET A 3 -15.56 11.13 -5.52
C MET A 3 -14.95 10.93 -6.91
N GLU A 4 -15.72 11.23 -7.95
CA GLU A 4 -15.21 11.34 -9.32
C GLU A 4 -14.39 12.63 -9.46
N VAL A 5 -13.29 12.55 -10.20
CA VAL A 5 -12.39 13.68 -10.43
C VAL A 5 -12.11 13.84 -11.92
N HIS A 6 -11.94 15.09 -12.36
CA HIS A 6 -11.66 15.46 -13.74
C HIS A 6 -10.20 15.20 -14.13
N GLY A 7 -9.30 15.17 -13.15
CA GLY A 7 -7.90 14.88 -13.35
C GLY A 7 -7.00 15.55 -12.34
N ILE A 8 -5.78 15.84 -12.78
CA ILE A 8 -4.68 16.36 -11.95
C ILE A 8 -4.36 17.77 -12.39
N ARG A 9 -4.23 18.71 -11.45
CA ARG A 9 -3.71 20.05 -11.67
C ARG A 9 -2.36 20.18 -10.96
N VAL A 10 -1.32 20.46 -11.75
CA VAL A 10 0.04 20.71 -11.24
C VAL A 10 0.24 22.21 -11.11
N ILE A 11 0.61 22.67 -9.92
CA ILE A 11 0.73 24.08 -9.55
C ILE A 11 2.19 24.40 -9.20
N PHE A 12 2.73 25.45 -9.80
CA PHE A 12 4.13 25.89 -9.64
C PHE A 12 4.25 27.16 -8.79
N PRO A 13 5.47 27.48 -8.28
CA PRO A 13 5.69 28.62 -7.38
C PRO A 13 5.32 30.00 -7.95
N ASP A 14 5.34 30.13 -9.27
CA ASP A 14 4.97 31.36 -9.98
C ASP A 14 3.46 31.49 -10.23
N GLY A 15 2.66 30.54 -9.74
CA GLY A 15 1.21 30.48 -9.97
C GLY A 15 0.83 29.85 -11.31
N THR A 16 1.77 29.33 -12.09
CA THR A 16 1.46 28.58 -13.30
C THR A 16 0.75 27.27 -12.94
N GLU A 17 -0.32 26.97 -13.66
CA GLU A 17 -1.09 25.74 -13.50
C GLU A 17 -1.09 24.93 -14.81
N LYS A 18 -0.97 23.61 -14.69
CA LYS A 18 -1.17 22.67 -15.81
C LYS A 18 -2.18 21.61 -15.43
N CYS A 19 -3.33 21.61 -16.12
CA CYS A 19 -4.34 20.58 -15.96
C CYS A 19 -4.07 19.41 -16.91
N LEU A 20 -4.07 18.21 -16.35
CA LEU A 20 -4.01 16.93 -17.04
C LEU A 20 -5.39 16.29 -16.89
N THR A 21 -6.11 16.15 -18.00
CA THR A 21 -7.43 15.51 -18.01
C THR A 21 -7.25 14.00 -17.96
N GLU A 22 -7.36 13.46 -16.75
CA GLU A 22 -7.23 12.04 -16.44
C GLU A 22 -8.33 11.68 -15.44
N GLU A 23 -9.49 11.29 -15.96
CA GLU A 23 -10.64 10.95 -15.11
C GLU A 23 -10.30 9.81 -14.15
N GLY A 24 -10.76 9.93 -12.90
CA GLY A 24 -10.46 8.96 -11.86
C GLY A 24 -11.38 9.07 -10.65
N TYR A 25 -11.01 8.36 -9.58
CA TYR A 25 -11.78 8.34 -8.35
C TYR A 25 -10.90 8.54 -7.13
N VAL A 26 -11.34 9.40 -6.22
CA VAL A 26 -10.83 9.44 -4.85
C VAL A 26 -11.65 8.47 -4.01
N LEU A 27 -10.98 7.46 -3.48
CA LEU A 27 -11.61 6.34 -2.78
C LEU A 27 -11.66 6.56 -1.27
N GLU A 28 -12.71 6.03 -0.64
CA GLU A 28 -12.66 5.65 0.77
C GLU A 28 -11.87 4.35 0.90
N LYS A 29 -10.54 4.49 0.90
CA LYS A 29 -9.58 3.38 0.78
C LYS A 29 -9.91 2.20 1.70
N HIS A 30 -10.21 2.45 2.97
CA HIS A 30 -10.50 1.40 3.95
C HIS A 30 -11.77 0.60 3.62
N LEU A 31 -12.79 1.24 3.05
CA LEU A 31 -14.02 0.56 2.60
C LEU A 31 -13.75 -0.26 1.33
N PHE A 32 -12.97 0.31 0.41
CA PHE A 32 -12.63 -0.36 -0.84
C PHE A 32 -11.75 -1.60 -0.60
N GLU A 33 -10.73 -1.49 0.26
CA GLU A 33 -9.87 -2.62 0.62
C GLU A 33 -10.65 -3.71 1.36
N ARG A 34 -11.58 -3.32 2.24
CA ARG A 34 -12.49 -4.27 2.88
C ARG A 34 -13.35 -4.99 1.86
N TRP A 35 -13.93 -4.26 0.90
CA TRP A 35 -14.72 -4.86 -0.17
C TRP A 35 -13.90 -5.89 -0.97
N ILE A 36 -12.67 -5.57 -1.37
CA ILE A 36 -11.79 -6.54 -2.06
C ILE A 36 -11.56 -7.79 -1.21
N ALA A 37 -11.32 -7.63 0.09
CA ALA A 37 -11.12 -8.76 0.99
C ALA A 37 -12.37 -9.62 1.12
N ASP A 38 -13.55 -9.00 1.23
CA ASP A 38 -14.83 -9.68 1.30
C ASP A 38 -15.13 -10.45 -0.01
N GLU A 39 -14.82 -9.88 -1.18
CA GLU A 39 -14.93 -10.56 -2.49
C GLU A 39 -13.99 -11.77 -2.58
N ALA A 40 -12.76 -11.66 -2.08
CA ALA A 40 -11.82 -12.79 -2.06
C ALA A 40 -12.32 -13.93 -1.17
N VAL A 41 -12.91 -13.61 -0.02
CA VAL A 41 -13.53 -14.61 0.87
C VAL A 41 -14.75 -15.24 0.20
N ALA A 42 -15.61 -14.45 -0.46
CA ALA A 42 -16.75 -14.96 -1.22
C ALA A 42 -16.32 -15.91 -2.35
N ALA A 43 -15.15 -15.68 -2.96
CA ALA A 43 -14.54 -16.56 -3.94
C ALA A 43 -13.88 -17.83 -3.35
N GLY A 44 -13.84 -17.96 -2.02
CA GLY A 44 -13.37 -19.16 -1.31
C GLY A 44 -12.04 -19.00 -0.57
N ALA A 45 -11.47 -17.79 -0.50
CA ALA A 45 -10.29 -17.55 0.32
C ALA A 45 -10.63 -17.61 1.82
N SER A 46 -9.69 -18.09 2.63
CA SER A 46 -9.75 -17.94 4.09
C SER A 46 -9.01 -16.68 4.52
N MET A 47 -9.64 -15.84 5.34
CA MET A 47 -9.04 -14.61 5.86
C MET A 47 -8.86 -14.69 7.37
N TYR A 48 -7.65 -14.36 7.83
CA TYR A 48 -7.29 -14.38 9.24
C TYR A 48 -6.75 -13.00 9.67
N LEU A 49 -7.54 -12.27 10.47
CA LEU A 49 -7.14 -10.99 11.03
C LEU A 49 -6.32 -11.18 12.31
N ASN A 50 -5.58 -10.15 12.74
CA ASN A 50 -4.68 -10.21 13.91
C ASN A 50 -3.60 -11.31 13.83
N HIS A 51 -3.28 -11.77 12.62
CA HIS A 51 -2.21 -12.73 12.38
C HIS A 51 -0.94 -12.00 11.94
N LYS A 52 0.20 -12.37 12.55
CA LYS A 52 1.51 -11.80 12.21
C LYS A 52 2.54 -12.91 12.10
N ILE A 53 3.06 -13.10 10.89
CA ILE A 53 4.17 -14.02 10.63
C ILE A 53 5.46 -13.48 11.26
N SER A 54 6.25 -14.37 11.85
CA SER A 54 7.55 -14.06 12.48
C SER A 54 8.69 -14.95 12.01
N SER A 55 8.41 -16.08 11.37
CA SER A 55 9.44 -16.94 10.76
C SER A 55 8.90 -17.66 9.52
N MET A 56 9.83 -18.03 8.64
CA MET A 56 9.59 -18.83 7.45
C MET A 56 10.74 -19.83 7.28
N GLU A 57 10.40 -21.11 7.26
CA GLU A 57 11.36 -22.19 7.06
C GLU A 57 11.10 -22.89 5.74
N ARG A 58 12.18 -23.13 5.00
CA ARG A 58 12.12 -23.84 3.73
C ARG A 58 11.99 -25.34 3.99
N VAL A 59 10.93 -25.96 3.50
CA VAL A 59 10.67 -27.39 3.68
C VAL A 59 11.17 -28.18 2.47
N GLU A 60 11.92 -29.25 2.73
CA GLU A 60 12.38 -30.19 1.71
C GLU A 60 11.87 -31.62 1.96
N GLU A 61 11.49 -32.29 0.89
CA GLU A 61 11.16 -33.72 0.87
C GLU A 61 12.03 -34.41 -0.17
N GLY A 62 12.83 -35.39 0.26
CA GLY A 62 13.74 -36.12 -0.64
C GLY A 62 14.77 -35.22 -1.35
N GLY A 63 15.22 -34.15 -0.69
CA GLY A 63 16.16 -33.18 -1.25
C GLY A 63 15.55 -32.23 -2.30
N ARG A 64 14.21 -32.16 -2.38
CA ARG A 64 13.48 -31.24 -3.26
C ARG A 64 12.63 -30.30 -2.44
N PHE A 65 12.54 -29.05 -2.88
CA PHE A 65 11.64 -28.06 -2.27
C PHE A 65 10.18 -28.56 -2.28
N SER A 66 9.55 -28.58 -1.10
CA SER A 66 8.14 -28.97 -0.90
C SER A 66 7.26 -27.78 -0.50
N GLY A 67 7.84 -26.72 0.06
CA GLY A 67 7.11 -25.51 0.42
C GLY A 67 7.76 -24.74 1.57
N TRP A 68 6.92 -23.99 2.29
CA TRP A 68 7.28 -23.18 3.42
C TRP A 68 6.48 -23.60 4.65
N LEU A 69 7.14 -23.65 5.79
CA LEU A 69 6.52 -23.69 7.11
C LEU A 69 6.63 -22.28 7.70
N CYS A 70 5.49 -21.64 7.89
CA CYS A 70 5.39 -20.28 8.41
C CYS A 70 4.91 -20.33 9.85
N ASP A 71 5.53 -19.58 10.75
CA ASP A 71 5.11 -19.47 12.15
C ASP A 71 4.93 -18.00 12.56
N GLY A 72 4.20 -17.76 13.64
CA GLY A 72 3.76 -16.42 14.01
C GLY A 72 2.82 -16.35 15.19
N LYS A 73 2.20 -15.18 15.35
CA LYS A 73 1.15 -14.92 16.32
C LYS A 73 -0.22 -15.05 15.65
N GLY A 74 -1.11 -15.83 16.24
CA GLY A 74 -2.49 -16.07 15.77
C GLY A 74 -2.85 -17.56 15.88
N ASP A 75 -4.14 -17.88 15.90
CA ASP A 75 -4.62 -19.22 16.27
C ASP A 75 -4.43 -20.30 15.17
N ASN A 76 -3.88 -19.93 14.00
CA ASN A 76 -3.75 -20.83 12.85
C ASN A 76 -2.29 -21.15 12.48
N PHE A 77 -1.33 -20.74 13.29
CA PHE A 77 0.07 -21.14 13.12
C PHE A 77 0.36 -22.49 13.78
N PRO A 78 1.29 -23.30 13.25
CA PRO A 78 2.07 -23.04 12.03
C PRO A 78 1.26 -23.29 10.74
N ILE A 79 1.56 -22.53 9.69
CA ILE A 79 0.91 -22.63 8.38
C ILE A 79 1.88 -23.26 7.38
N GLN A 80 1.48 -24.35 6.73
CA GLN A 80 2.20 -24.92 5.59
C GLN A 80 1.66 -24.34 4.28
N ALA A 81 2.56 -23.84 3.43
CA ALA A 81 2.20 -23.26 2.14
C ALA A 81 3.21 -23.65 1.06
N LYS A 82 2.74 -24.06 -0.13
CA LYS A 82 3.62 -24.34 -1.27
C LYS A 82 4.24 -23.07 -1.85
N ILE A 83 3.46 -21.98 -1.82
CA ILE A 83 3.83 -20.66 -2.34
C ILE A 83 3.41 -19.63 -1.30
N VAL A 84 4.26 -18.63 -1.07
CA VAL A 84 3.97 -17.46 -0.25
C VAL A 84 4.08 -16.22 -1.14
N ILE A 85 3.05 -15.37 -1.09
CA ILE A 85 3.02 -14.08 -1.79
C ILE A 85 3.14 -12.99 -0.73
N ASP A 86 4.21 -12.20 -0.80
CA ASP A 86 4.43 -11.09 0.12
C ASP A 86 3.68 -9.83 -0.35
N ALA A 87 2.57 -9.52 0.31
CA ALA A 87 1.81 -8.29 0.14
C ALA A 87 1.93 -7.35 1.35
N SER A 88 3.01 -7.44 2.14
CA SER A 88 3.21 -6.65 3.38
C SER A 88 3.62 -5.18 3.15
N GLY A 89 3.69 -4.74 1.89
CA GLY A 89 4.09 -3.39 1.52
C GLY A 89 5.53 -3.05 1.93
N VAL A 90 5.76 -1.82 2.39
CA VAL A 90 7.09 -1.32 2.80
C VAL A 90 7.74 -2.15 3.91
N ALA A 91 6.96 -2.95 4.64
CA ALA A 91 7.50 -3.83 5.68
C ALA A 91 8.40 -4.95 5.11
N ALA A 92 8.18 -5.36 3.85
CA ALA A 92 8.97 -6.36 3.13
C ALA A 92 9.28 -7.61 3.98
N VAL A 93 8.23 -8.20 4.56
CA VAL A 93 8.32 -9.23 5.60
C VAL A 93 9.08 -10.47 5.13
N CYS A 94 8.72 -11.03 3.97
CA CYS A 94 9.39 -12.22 3.44
C CYS A 94 10.86 -11.94 3.13
N SER A 95 11.17 -10.74 2.62
CA SER A 95 12.57 -10.37 2.34
C SER A 95 13.45 -10.34 3.59
N LYS A 96 12.87 -10.06 4.76
CA LYS A 96 13.59 -10.07 6.05
C LYS A 96 13.65 -11.46 6.68
N LEU A 97 12.62 -12.29 6.47
CA LEU A 97 12.51 -13.61 7.10
C LEU A 97 13.22 -14.72 6.31
N VAL A 98 13.24 -14.65 4.98
CA VAL A 98 13.89 -15.65 4.14
C VAL A 98 15.39 -15.40 4.08
N LYS A 99 16.17 -16.29 4.69
CA LYS A 99 17.64 -16.25 4.72
C LYS A 99 18.22 -17.36 3.86
N LEU A 100 18.60 -17.04 2.62
CA LEU A 100 19.18 -18.03 1.69
C LEU A 100 20.69 -18.21 1.88
N ASP A 101 21.41 -17.15 2.27
CA ASP A 101 22.85 -17.20 2.52
C ASP A 101 23.30 -16.02 3.41
N HIS A 102 24.06 -16.31 4.48
CA HIS A 102 24.81 -15.32 5.28
C HIS A 102 24.05 -14.07 5.77
N ASP A 103 22.88 -14.23 6.40
CA ASP A 103 22.10 -13.14 7.02
C ASP A 103 21.71 -11.96 6.09
N LYS A 104 21.87 -12.11 4.78
CA LYS A 104 21.44 -11.09 3.81
C LYS A 104 19.93 -11.24 3.54
N PRO A 105 19.19 -10.12 3.45
CA PRO A 105 17.79 -10.16 3.06
C PRO A 105 17.66 -10.68 1.62
N LEU A 106 16.51 -11.27 1.31
CA LEU A 106 16.21 -11.80 -0.01
C LEU A 106 16.26 -10.71 -1.11
N ASN A 107 15.83 -9.50 -0.76
CA ASN A 107 15.80 -8.34 -1.64
C ASN A 107 16.46 -7.14 -0.95
N GLU A 108 17.10 -6.27 -1.74
CA GLU A 108 17.57 -4.97 -1.26
C GLU A 108 16.39 -4.06 -0.91
N MET A 109 16.53 -3.27 0.15
CA MET A 109 15.49 -2.31 0.54
C MET A 109 15.45 -1.16 -0.45
N GLY A 110 14.26 -0.89 -1.01
CA GLY A 110 14.04 0.25 -1.89
C GLY A 110 14.26 1.59 -1.19
N LYS A 111 14.49 2.64 -1.98
CA LYS A 111 14.49 4.02 -1.48
C LYS A 111 13.09 4.38 -1.00
N VAL A 112 13.00 4.97 0.19
CA VAL A 112 11.74 5.41 0.79
C VAL A 112 11.66 6.93 0.84
N VAL A 113 10.45 7.46 0.68
CA VAL A 113 10.14 8.87 0.90
C VAL A 113 9.14 8.94 2.05
N ALA A 114 9.41 9.78 3.03
CA ALA A 114 8.47 10.04 4.11
C ALA A 114 7.34 10.95 3.59
N GLY A 115 6.10 10.56 3.84
CA GLY A 115 4.91 11.34 3.55
C GLY A 115 4.10 11.57 4.83
N MET A 116 3.45 12.71 4.91
CA MET A 116 2.51 13.05 5.97
C MET A 116 1.24 13.58 5.32
N GLN A 117 0.09 13.20 5.86
CA GLN A 117 -1.21 13.61 5.34
C GLN A 117 -2.13 13.96 6.51
N TYR A 118 -2.94 14.98 6.31
CA TYR A 118 -4.04 15.36 7.18
C TYR A 118 -5.35 15.18 6.42
N GLU A 119 -6.42 14.85 7.13
CA GLU A 119 -7.77 15.00 6.60
C GLU A 119 -8.36 16.30 7.17
N MET A 120 -8.78 17.19 6.29
CA MET A 120 -9.29 18.52 6.57
C MET A 120 -10.77 18.61 6.15
N LEU A 121 -11.49 19.53 6.78
CA LEU A 121 -12.90 19.81 6.48
C LEU A 121 -13.03 21.20 5.82
N GLU A 122 -14.17 21.43 5.18
CA GLU A 122 -14.52 22.71 4.55
C GLU A 122 -13.52 23.15 3.46
N VAL A 123 -12.94 22.19 2.76
CA VAL A 123 -12.01 22.43 1.66
C VAL A 123 -12.79 22.54 0.34
N PRO A 124 -12.77 23.71 -0.34
CA PRO A 124 -13.43 23.86 -1.63
C PRO A 124 -12.71 23.03 -2.69
N THR A 125 -13.48 22.48 -3.63
CA THR A 125 -12.93 21.69 -4.73
C THR A 125 -13.72 21.94 -6.02
N ASP A 126 -13.01 21.97 -7.13
CA ASP A 126 -13.52 22.02 -8.49
C ASP A 126 -13.35 20.68 -9.23
N GLY A 127 -13.07 19.60 -8.49
CA GLY A 127 -12.96 18.23 -9.04
C GLY A 127 -11.57 17.87 -9.56
N TYR A 128 -10.52 18.67 -9.29
CA TYR A 128 -9.13 18.32 -9.59
C TYR A 128 -8.36 17.91 -8.34
N LEU A 129 -7.37 17.01 -8.51
CA LEU A 129 -6.33 16.76 -7.52
C LEU A 129 -5.21 17.76 -7.74
N ASP A 130 -4.87 18.53 -6.71
CA ASP A 130 -3.82 19.52 -6.81
C ASP A 130 -2.49 18.95 -6.32
N PHE A 131 -1.47 19.07 -7.17
CA PHE A 131 -0.09 18.75 -6.84
C PHE A 131 0.76 20.02 -6.91
N TYR A 132 1.34 20.41 -5.79
CA TYR A 132 2.18 21.59 -5.70
C TYR A 132 3.65 21.18 -5.78
N ILE A 133 4.33 21.64 -6.82
CA ILE A 133 5.78 21.43 -6.98
C ILE A 133 6.49 22.62 -6.35
N TRP A 134 6.76 22.53 -5.04
CA TRP A 134 7.25 23.65 -4.25
C TRP A 134 8.52 23.28 -3.45
N PRO A 135 9.71 23.37 -4.05
CA PRO A 135 10.96 22.92 -3.43
C PRO A 135 11.27 23.59 -2.08
N GLU A 136 10.81 24.82 -1.86
CA GLU A 136 10.94 25.52 -0.57
C GLU A 136 10.24 24.77 0.58
N TYR A 137 9.10 24.13 0.32
CA TYR A 137 8.35 23.36 1.31
C TYR A 137 8.62 21.85 1.21
N ALA A 138 8.95 21.34 0.02
CA ALA A 138 9.13 19.93 -0.28
C ALA A 138 10.31 19.72 -1.28
N GLU A 139 11.55 19.85 -0.81
CA GLU A 139 12.78 19.87 -1.63
C GLU A 139 12.92 18.70 -2.63
N LYS A 140 12.45 17.50 -2.28
CA LYS A 140 12.57 16.27 -3.09
C LYS A 140 11.23 15.56 -3.30
N GLY A 141 10.14 16.30 -3.15
CA GLY A 141 8.79 15.77 -3.23
C GLY A 141 7.83 16.82 -3.77
N TYR A 142 6.60 16.74 -3.28
CA TYR A 142 5.52 17.62 -3.63
C TYR A 142 4.52 17.65 -2.47
N LEU A 143 3.68 18.67 -2.46
CA LEU A 143 2.49 18.68 -1.62
C LEU A 143 1.31 18.22 -2.48
N TRP A 144 0.30 17.64 -1.86
CA TRP A 144 -0.93 17.28 -2.54
C TRP A 144 -2.16 17.75 -1.76
N MET A 145 -3.21 18.06 -2.50
CA MET A 145 -4.57 18.23 -1.98
C MET A 145 -5.48 17.34 -2.82
N ILE A 146 -6.05 16.33 -2.18
CA ILE A 146 -6.88 15.32 -2.84
C ILE A 146 -8.31 15.48 -2.33
N PRO A 147 -9.23 16.01 -3.14
CA PRO A 147 -10.58 16.27 -2.67
C PRO A 147 -11.35 14.97 -2.41
N LYS A 148 -12.14 14.97 -1.35
CA LYS A 148 -13.07 13.91 -0.98
C LYS A 148 -14.49 14.46 -0.95
N CYS A 149 -15.47 13.54 -0.91
CA CYS A 149 -16.87 13.91 -0.71
C CYS A 149 -17.07 14.75 0.55
N ASP A 150 -18.12 15.58 0.52
CA ASP A 150 -18.61 16.37 1.64
C ASP A 150 -17.64 17.47 2.13
N GLY A 151 -16.86 18.04 1.20
CA GLY A 151 -15.94 19.16 1.48
C GLY A 151 -14.71 18.74 2.28
N ARG A 152 -14.31 17.48 2.20
CA ARG A 152 -13.09 16.96 2.85
C ARG A 152 -11.92 16.95 1.87
N ALA A 153 -10.69 16.98 2.39
CA ALA A 153 -9.47 16.71 1.62
C ALA A 153 -8.38 16.09 2.51
#